data_AF-A0A656Y0S7-F1
#
_entry.id   AF-A0A656Y0S7-F1
#
_cell.length_a   1.000
_cell.length_b   1.000
_cell.length_c   1.000
_cell.angle_alpha   90.00
_cell.angle_beta   90.00
_cell.angle_gamma   90.00
#
_symmetry.space_group_name_H-M   'P 1'
#
loop_
_entity.id
_entity.type
_entity.pdbx_description
1 polymer ?
#
loop_
_entity_poly.entity_id
_entity_poly.type
_entity_poly.pdbx_seq_one_letter_code
_entity_poly.pdbx_strand_id
1 'polypeptide(L)'
;MLGWTALVLAGIAAVGVVVAASAAIQAARDPQSWGDLVAAVLVVYALVPSVLALVVAIAQARRGWAPRWRTRTTFVLAALAPVAAAVLAVGALVG
;
A
#
# COMPACT_ATOMS: atom_id res chain seq x y z
N MET A 1 -7.39 -3.90 -20.56
CA MET A 1 -6.76 -4.87 -19.63
C MET A 1 -5.88 -4.18 -18.58
N LEU A 2 -4.83 -3.45 -18.99
CA LEU A 2 -3.86 -2.80 -18.07
C LEU A 2 -4.45 -1.95 -16.92
N GLY A 3 -5.58 -1.27 -17.14
CA GLY A 3 -6.21 -0.48 -16.08
C GLY A 3 -6.94 -1.29 -15.01
N TRP A 4 -7.47 -2.46 -15.38
CA TRP A 4 -8.12 -3.37 -14.43
C TRP A 4 -7.08 -4.17 -13.64
N THR A 5 -5.99 -4.60 -14.29
CA THR A 5 -4.88 -5.25 -13.59
C THR A 5 -4.24 -4.32 -12.57
N ALA A 6 -4.03 -3.04 -12.91
CA ALA A 6 -3.54 -2.05 -11.96
C ALA A 6 -4.49 -1.85 -10.76
N LEU A 7 -5.81 -1.85 -10.99
CA LEU A 7 -6.79 -1.77 -9.90
C LEU A 7 -6.71 -3.00 -8.98
N VAL A 8 -6.58 -4.20 -9.55
CA VAL A 8 -6.44 -5.45 -8.78
C VAL A 8 -5.14 -5.43 -7.96
N LEU A 9 -4.02 -5.04 -8.56
CA LEU A 9 -2.74 -4.91 -7.87
C LEU A 9 -2.82 -3.89 -6.72
N ALA A 10 -3.47 -2.75 -6.95
CA ALA A 10 -3.72 -1.76 -5.91
C ALA A 10 -4.58 -2.33 -4.77
N GLY A 11 -5.61 -3.12 -5.11
CA GLY A 11 -6.46 -3.80 -4.13
C GLY A 11 -5.68 -4.81 -3.28
N ILE A 12 -4.86 -5.66 -3.91
CA ILE A 12 -4.00 -6.63 -3.20
C ILE A 12 -3.03 -5.90 -2.26
N ALA A 13 -2.39 -4.83 -2.74
CA ALA A 13 -1.49 -4.03 -1.94
C ALA A 13 -2.22 -3.41 -0.73
N ALA A 14 -3.41 -2.84 -0.94
CA ALA A 14 -4.23 -2.27 0.13
C ALA A 14 -4.60 -3.30 1.20
N VAL A 15 -4.99 -4.52 0.80
CA VAL A 15 -5.25 -5.63 1.74
C VAL A 15 -3.99 -5.96 2.55
N GLY A 16 -2.83 -6.04 1.89
CA GLY A 16 -1.54 -6.25 2.58
C GLY A 16 -1.25 -5.20 3.65
N VAL A 17 -1.56 -3.93 3.38
CA VAL A 17 -1.43 -2.84 4.36
C VAL A 17 -2.38 -3.00 5.54
N VAL A 18 -3.63 -3.42 5.31
CA VAL A 18 -4.58 -3.67 6.40
C VAL A 18 -4.09 -4.79 7.32
N VAL A 19 -3.55 -5.87 6.76
CA VAL A 19 -2.95 -6.96 7.56
C VAL A 19 -1.68 -6.50 8.27
N ALA A 20 -0.86 -5.66 7.64
CA ALA A 20 0.31 -5.08 8.30
C ALA A 20 -0.09 -4.20 9.51
N ALA A 21 -1.13 -3.39 9.36
CA ALA A 21 -1.64 -2.56 10.45
C ALA A 21 -2.14 -3.40 11.63
N SER A 22 -2.82 -4.53 11.37
CA SER A 22 -3.27 -5.41 12.45
C SER A 22 -2.11 -6.11 13.16
N ALA A 23 -1.02 -6.43 12.45
CA ALA A 23 0.21 -6.95 13.04
C ALA A 23 0.93 -5.89 13.90
N ALA A 24 1.00 -4.64 13.43
CA ALA A 24 1.56 -3.53 14.20
C ALA A 24 0.74 -3.22 15.47
N ILE A 25 -0.59 -3.28 15.38
CA ILE A 25 -1.47 -3.13 16.57
C ILE A 25 -1.23 -4.28 17.57
N GLN A 26 -0.99 -5.50 17.10
CA GLN A 26 -0.63 -6.61 17.98
C GLN A 26 0.73 -6.39 18.64
N ALA A 27 1.74 -5.94 17.92
CA ALA A 27 3.05 -5.59 18.48
C ALA A 27 2.95 -4.50 19.57
N ALA A 28 2.14 -3.47 19.33
CA ALA A 28 1.91 -2.42 20.31
C ALA A 28 1.23 -2.92 21.61
N ARG A 29 0.46 -4.01 21.53
CA ARG A 29 -0.19 -4.64 22.71
C ARG A 29 0.70 -5.66 23.40
N ASP A 30 1.55 -6.35 22.63
CA ASP A 30 2.49 -7.35 23.12
C ASP A 30 3.88 -7.13 22.48
N PRO A 31 4.76 -6.38 23.16
CA PRO A 31 6.08 -6.04 22.63
C PRO A 31 7.02 -7.24 22.47
N GLN A 32 6.72 -8.39 23.07
CA GLN A 32 7.49 -9.63 22.88
C GLN A 32 7.05 -10.39 21.61
N SER A 33 5.97 -9.96 20.96
CA SER A 33 5.49 -10.57 19.72
C SER A 33 6.33 -10.17 18.50
N TRP A 34 6.28 -11.01 17.46
CA TRP A 34 6.92 -10.73 16.16
C TRP A 34 6.13 -9.74 15.28
N GLY A 35 5.15 -9.02 15.85
CA GLY A 35 4.18 -8.24 15.08
C GLY A 35 4.81 -7.12 14.25
N ASP A 36 5.85 -6.44 14.75
CA ASP A 36 6.54 -5.36 14.02
C ASP A 36 7.29 -5.89 12.80
N LEU A 37 7.97 -7.03 12.95
CA LEU A 37 8.69 -7.66 11.83
C LEU A 37 7.71 -8.14 10.75
N VAL A 38 6.59 -8.74 11.15
CA VAL A 38 5.52 -9.15 10.22
C VAL A 38 4.93 -7.93 9.51
N ALA A 39 4.64 -6.84 10.23
CA ALA A 39 4.13 -5.61 9.66
C ALA A 39 5.11 -5.02 8.63
N ALA A 40 6.40 -4.96 8.95
CA ALA A 40 7.43 -4.46 8.03
C ALA A 40 7.52 -5.31 6.76
N VAL A 41 7.57 -6.64 6.88
CA VAL A 41 7.62 -7.55 5.73
C VAL A 41 6.39 -7.39 4.83
N LEU A 42 5.20 -7.31 5.42
CA LEU A 42 3.96 -7.12 4.67
C LEU A 42 3.91 -5.78 3.93
N VAL A 43 4.38 -4.69 4.55
CA VAL A 43 4.47 -3.39 3.89
C VAL A 43 5.47 -3.41 2.74
N VAL A 44 6.64 -4.04 2.92
CA VAL A 44 7.62 -4.20 1.83
C VAL A 44 7.06 -5.03 0.69
N TYR A 45 6.33 -6.11 0.98
CA TYR A 45 5.70 -6.94 -0.04
C TYR A 45 4.60 -6.18 -0.79
N ALA A 46 3.82 -5.34 -0.09
CA ALA A 46 2.76 -4.53 -0.67
C ALA A 46 3.26 -3.35 -1.51
N LEU A 47 4.52 -2.92 -1.35
CA LEU A 47 5.11 -1.80 -2.09
C LEU A 47 5.21 -2.08 -3.59
N VAL A 48 5.67 -3.27 -3.99
CA VAL A 48 5.86 -3.62 -5.41
C VAL A 48 4.56 -3.49 -6.23
N PRO A 49 3.45 -4.15 -5.85
CA PRO A 49 2.18 -4.00 -6.57
C PRO A 49 1.61 -2.57 -6.46
N SER A 50 1.82 -1.87 -5.33
CA SER A 50 1.41 -0.46 -5.19
C SER A 50 2.12 0.46 -6.18
N VAL A 51 3.45 0.42 -6.25
CA VAL A 51 4.23 1.31 -7.12
C VAL A 51 3.87 1.09 -8.58
N LEU A 52 3.74 -0.17 -9.02
CA LEU A 52 3.30 -0.50 -10.38
C LEU A 52 1.90 0.06 -10.66
N ALA A 53 0.96 -0.11 -9.74
CA ALA A 53 -0.39 0.41 -9.90
C ALA A 53 -0.43 1.95 -9.90
N LEU A 54 0.41 2.61 -9.10
CA LEU A 54 0.52 4.07 -9.03
C LEU A 54 1.02 4.66 -10.36
N VAL A 55 2.06 4.05 -10.95
CA VAL A 55 2.59 4.46 -12.26
C VAL A 55 1.50 4.37 -13.34
N VAL A 56 0.73 3.28 -13.35
CA VAL A 56 -0.38 3.12 -14.30
C VAL A 56 -1.49 4.15 -14.05
N ALA A 57 -1.84 4.41 -12.79
CA ALA A 57 -2.85 5.41 -12.45
C ALA A 57 -2.43 6.83 -12.90
N ILE A 58 -1.17 7.21 -12.67
CA ILE A 58 -0.62 8.50 -13.12
C ILE A 58 -0.63 8.59 -14.65
N ALA A 59 -0.22 7.53 -15.35
CA ALA A 59 -0.25 7.49 -16.80
C ALA A 59 -1.68 7.64 -17.36
N GLN A 60 -2.67 6.98 -16.73
CA GLN A 60 -4.08 7.11 -17.09
C GLN A 60 -4.63 8.50 -16.82
N ALA A 61 -4.28 9.11 -15.69
CA ALA A 61 -4.69 10.47 -15.34
C ALA A 61 -4.19 11.49 -16.36
N ARG A 62 -2.92 11.36 -16.78
CA ARG A 62 -2.30 12.28 -17.75
C ARG A 62 -2.88 12.13 -19.16
N ARG A 63 -3.18 10.91 -19.59
CA ARG A 63 -3.60 10.64 -20.97
C ARG A 63 -5.13 10.63 -21.16
N GLY A 64 -5.91 10.68 -20.07
CA GLY A 64 -7.37 10.65 -20.14
C GLY A 64 -7.94 9.30 -20.64
N TRP A 65 -7.15 8.23 -20.57
CA TRP A 65 -7.48 6.92 -21.15
C TRP A 65 -8.46 6.07 -20.33
N ALA A 66 -8.93 6.58 -19.20
CA ALA A 66 -9.77 5.85 -18.26
C ALA A 66 -10.83 6.75 -17.63
N PRO A 67 -11.97 6.19 -17.19
CA PRO A 67 -12.93 6.92 -16.38
C PRO A 67 -12.27 7.49 -15.12
N ARG A 68 -12.56 8.76 -14.81
CA ARG A 68 -11.95 9.48 -13.67
C ARG A 68 -12.12 8.76 -12.34
N TRP A 69 -13.27 8.10 -12.13
CA TRP A 69 -13.53 7.34 -10.90
C TRP A 69 -12.53 6.18 -10.73
N ARG A 70 -12.25 5.42 -11.80
CA ARG A 70 -11.34 4.27 -11.74
C ARG A 70 -9.92 4.71 -11.42
N THR A 71 -9.43 5.76 -12.09
CA THR A 71 -8.09 6.29 -11.86
C THR A 71 -7.92 6.81 -10.43
N ARG A 72 -8.94 7.48 -9.88
CA ARG A 72 -8.94 7.90 -8.47
C ARG A 72 -8.88 6.71 -7.53
N THR A 73 -9.71 5.68 -7.73
CA THR A 73 -9.72 4.49 -6.88
C THR A 73 -8.38 3.75 -6.92
N THR A 74 -7.81 3.52 -8.12
CA THR A 74 -6.49 2.88 -8.26
C THR A 74 -5.42 3.69 -7.54
N PHE A 75 -5.40 5.02 -7.70
CA PHE A 75 -4.42 5.89 -7.06
C PHE A 75 -4.52 5.84 -5.53
N VAL A 76 -5.74 5.96 -4.97
CA VAL A 76 -5.96 5.92 -3.52
C VAL A 76 -5.50 4.59 -2.94
N LEU A 77 -5.89 3.47 -3.54
CA LEU A 77 -5.50 2.14 -3.06
C LEU A 77 -3.98 1.91 -3.15
N ALA A 78 -3.38 2.32 -4.26
CA ALA A 78 -1.94 2.16 -4.49
C ALA A 78 -1.08 3.13 -3.65
N ALA A 79 -1.64 4.23 -3.14
CA ALA A 79 -0.93 5.15 -2.26
C ALA A 79 -0.82 4.63 -0.81
N LEU A 80 -1.64 3.64 -0.42
CA LEU A 80 -1.66 3.14 0.96
C LEU A 80 -0.33 2.51 1.40
N ALA A 81 0.29 1.65 0.56
CA ALA A 81 1.53 0.99 0.95
C ALA A 81 2.73 1.96 1.06
N PRO A 82 2.95 2.90 0.11
CA PRO A 82 3.95 3.96 0.27
C PRO A 82 3.75 4.80 1.53
N VAL A 83 2.50 5.17 1.85
CA VAL A 83 2.18 5.94 3.05
C VAL A 83 2.47 5.13 4.31
N ALA A 84 2.04 3.86 4.36
CA ALA A 84 2.34 2.97 5.48
C ALA A 84 3.85 2.79 5.68
N ALA A 85 4.61 2.61 4.60
CA ALA A 85 6.07 2.52 4.66
C ALA A 85 6.70 3.81 5.21
N ALA A 86 6.24 4.98 4.77
CA ALA A 86 6.71 6.26 5.29
C ALA A 86 6.39 6.43 6.78
N VAL A 87 5.19 6.05 7.23
CA VAL A 87 4.80 6.10 8.64
C VAL A 87 5.69 5.19 9.49
N LEU A 88 5.94 3.96 9.04
CA LEU A 88 6.85 3.04 9.75
C LEU A 88 8.29 3.59 9.79
N ALA A 89 8.77 4.15 8.69
CA ALA A 89 10.12 4.73 8.63
C ALA A 89 10.26 5.94 9.57
N VAL A 90 9.25 6.83 9.62
CA VAL A 90 9.22 7.96 10.57
C VAL A 90 9.15 7.45 12.02
N GLY A 91 8.31 6.46 12.29
CA GLY A 91 8.23 5.83 13.61
C GLY A 91 9.57 5.26 14.07
N ALA A 92 10.30 4.59 13.17
CA ALA A 92 11.63 4.03 13.44
C ALA A 92 12.75 5.08 13.60
N LEU A 93 12.55 6.31 13.12
CA LEU A 93 13.52 7.41 13.28
C LEU A 93 13.28 8.25 14.54
N VAL A 94 12.04 8.27 15.05
CA VAL A 94 11.63 9.11 16.18
C VAL A 94 11.51 8.32 17.48
N GLY A 95 11.28 7.00 17.41
CA GLY A 95 11.27 6.09 18.57
C GLY A 95 12.65 5.54 18.88
#